data_AF-J3AF07-F1
#
_entry.id   AF-J3AF07-F1
#
_cell.length_a   1.000
_cell.length_b   1.000
_cell.length_c   1.000
_cell.angle_alpha   90.00
_cell.angle_beta   90.00
_cell.angle_gamma   90.00
#
_symmetry.space_group_name_H-M   'P 1'
#
loop_
_entity.id
_entity.type
_entity.pdbx_description
1 polymer ?
#
loop_
_entity_poly.entity_id
_entity_poly.type
_entity_poly.pdbx_seq_one_letter_code
_entity_poly.pdbx_strand_id
1 'polypeptide(L)'
;MIRKILPLVVALTVSSPVFAQDKPAEPARSDPEKVICRSTSKTGSYIAKRECHTAAVWKELSTATTNVSEQAIDKLKTTRVLKGNDF
;
A
#
# COMPACT_ATOMS: atom_id res chain seq x y z
N MET A 1 17.71 -6.27 67.98
CA MET A 1 18.60 -5.77 66.90
C MET A 1 18.26 -6.51 65.62
N ILE A 2 17.67 -5.85 64.62
CA ILE A 2 17.87 -6.10 63.17
C ILE A 2 17.21 -4.92 62.45
N ARG A 3 18.02 -4.25 61.63
CA ARG A 3 17.82 -2.94 61.00
C ARG A 3 18.12 -3.15 59.53
N LYS A 4 17.10 -3.23 58.65
CA LYS A 4 17.23 -3.18 57.16
C LYS A 4 15.87 -2.74 56.59
N ILE A 5 15.62 -1.44 56.40
CA ILE A 5 15.99 -0.58 55.24
C ILE A 5 15.33 -1.06 53.92
N LEU A 6 14.17 -0.44 53.65
CA LEU A 6 13.67 0.16 52.40
C LEU A 6 14.06 -0.49 51.04
N PRO A 7 13.09 -0.96 50.23
CA PRO A 7 13.34 -1.27 48.83
C PRO A 7 13.33 0.02 47.98
N LEU A 8 14.49 0.29 47.38
CA LEU A 8 14.75 1.27 46.34
C LEU A 8 14.00 0.86 45.06
N VAL A 9 12.92 1.56 44.72
CA VAL A 9 12.23 1.45 43.43
C VAL A 9 13.06 2.21 42.39
N VAL A 10 13.85 1.49 41.60
CA VAL A 10 14.50 2.03 40.40
C VAL A 10 13.60 1.72 39.21
N ALA A 11 12.81 2.71 38.79
CA ALA A 11 12.09 2.70 37.53
C ALA A 11 13.12 2.75 36.39
N LEU A 12 13.33 1.64 35.71
CA LEU A 12 14.04 1.58 34.44
C LEU A 12 13.19 2.31 33.39
N THR A 13 13.58 3.56 33.10
CA THR A 13 13.02 4.34 32.00
C THR A 13 13.37 3.66 30.69
N VAL A 14 12.32 3.19 30.01
CA VAL A 14 12.40 2.64 28.66
C VAL A 14 12.98 3.70 27.74
N SER A 15 14.22 3.49 27.28
CA SER A 15 14.84 4.27 26.21
C SER A 15 14.16 3.89 24.90
N SER A 16 13.03 4.53 24.61
CA SER A 16 12.40 4.45 23.30
C SER A 16 13.19 5.36 22.36
N PRO A 17 13.77 4.87 21.24
CA PRO A 17 14.25 5.75 20.19
C PRO A 17 13.06 6.50 19.62
N VAL A 18 12.89 7.74 20.08
CA VAL A 18 11.99 8.74 19.51
C VAL A 18 12.38 8.88 18.04
N PHE A 19 11.47 8.45 17.18
CA PHE A 19 11.30 8.77 15.76
C PHE A 19 12.38 9.73 15.23
N ALA A 20 13.37 9.17 14.52
CA ALA A 20 14.13 9.94 13.55
C ALA A 20 13.12 10.52 12.56
N GLN A 21 12.92 11.84 12.61
CA GLN A 21 12.10 12.53 11.62
C GLN A 21 12.84 12.43 10.28
N ASP A 22 12.34 11.55 9.42
CA ASP A 22 12.71 11.53 8.00
C ASP A 22 12.47 12.92 7.42
N LYS A 23 13.56 13.59 7.04
CA LYS A 23 13.51 14.82 6.24
C LYS A 23 12.62 14.55 5.02
N PRO A 24 11.76 15.49 4.58
CA PRO A 24 11.01 15.32 3.35
C PRO A 24 12.00 15.07 2.21
N ALA A 25 12.04 13.83 1.72
CA ALA A 25 12.90 13.48 0.61
C ALA A 25 12.46 14.32 -0.59
N GLU A 26 13.38 15.14 -1.09
CA GLU A 26 13.26 15.86 -2.35
C GLU A 26 12.78 14.88 -3.44
N PRO A 27 11.83 15.25 -4.31
CA PRO A 27 11.23 14.32 -5.25
C PRO A 27 12.30 13.81 -6.22
N ALA A 28 12.87 12.64 -5.89
CA ALA A 28 13.83 11.96 -6.72
C ALA A 28 13.17 11.73 -8.08
N ARG A 29 13.82 12.22 -9.15
CA ARG A 29 13.39 11.95 -10.53
C ARG A 29 13.10 10.46 -10.63
N SER A 30 11.88 10.12 -11.08
CA SER A 30 11.42 8.73 -11.15
C SER A 30 12.27 7.99 -12.18
N ASP A 31 13.30 7.30 -11.71
CA ASP A 31 14.12 6.42 -12.53
C ASP A 31 13.23 5.25 -13.03
N PRO A 32 13.05 5.09 -14.35
CA PRO A 32 12.16 4.09 -14.92
C PRO A 32 12.64 2.65 -14.67
N GLU A 33 13.94 2.45 -14.44
CA GLU A 33 14.55 1.14 -14.20
C GLU A 33 14.56 0.76 -12.72
N LYS A 34 14.19 1.69 -11.84
CA LYS A 34 14.09 1.42 -10.41
C LYS A 34 13.14 0.26 -10.14
N VAL A 35 13.66 -0.79 -9.52
CA VAL A 35 12.87 -1.93 -9.05
C VAL A 35 12.06 -1.50 -7.82
N ILE A 36 10.75 -1.69 -7.89
CA ILE A 36 9.78 -1.38 -6.84
C ILE A 36 9.05 -2.67 -6.49
N CYS A 37 9.10 -3.06 -5.21
CA CYS A 37 8.37 -4.21 -4.68
C CYS A 37 7.06 -3.75 -4.03
N ARG A 38 5.92 -4.26 -4.50
CA ARG A 38 4.59 -3.98 -3.95
C ARG A 38 3.97 -5.25 -3.39
N SER A 39 3.11 -5.07 -2.38
CA SER A 39 2.28 -6.16 -1.86
C SER A 39 1.03 -6.24 -2.73
N THR A 40 0.83 -7.34 -3.45
CA THR A 40 -0.32 -7.58 -4.32
C THR A 40 -1.12 -8.77 -3.81
N SER A 41 -2.43 -8.58 -3.67
CA SER A 41 -3.38 -9.65 -3.42
C SER A 41 -4.12 -9.94 -4.72
N LYS A 42 -4.12 -11.20 -5.15
CA LYS A 42 -4.95 -11.63 -6.28
C LYS A 42 -6.41 -11.64 -5.83
N THR A 43 -7.33 -11.29 -6.71
CA THR A 43 -8.77 -11.34 -6.45
C THR A 43 -9.18 -12.69 -5.88
N GLY A 44 -9.88 -12.69 -4.74
CA GLY A 44 -10.30 -13.90 -4.04
C GLY A 44 -9.22 -14.57 -3.17
N SER A 45 -8.02 -13.99 -3.05
CA SER A 45 -6.97 -14.49 -2.17
C SER A 45 -6.84 -13.63 -0.90
N TYR A 46 -6.79 -14.30 0.25
CA TYR A 46 -6.55 -13.66 1.55
C TYR A 46 -5.07 -13.39 1.83
N ILE A 47 -4.16 -14.06 1.11
CA ILE A 47 -2.72 -13.95 1.32
C ILE A 47 -2.13 -13.04 0.24
N ALA A 48 -1.51 -11.95 0.67
CA ALA A 48 -0.79 -11.05 -0.22
C ALA A 48 0.60 -11.62 -0.56
N LYS A 49 1.01 -11.46 -1.82
CA LYS A 49 2.35 -11.79 -2.30
C LYS A 49 3.14 -10.50 -2.54
N ARG A 50 4.46 -10.58 -2.49
CA ARG A 50 5.36 -9.48 -2.87
C ARG A 50 5.74 -9.66 -4.33
N GLU A 51 5.39 -8.69 -5.16
CA GLU A 51 5.79 -8.64 -6.57
C GLU A 51 6.74 -7.46 -6.77
N CYS A 52 7.86 -7.71 -7.42
CA CYS A 52 8.89 -6.71 -7.68
C CYS A 52 9.03 -6.51 -9.18
N HIS A 53 8.77 -5.28 -9.63
CA HIS A 53 8.89 -4.88 -11.03
C HIS A 53 9.53 -3.50 -11.14
N THR A 54 10.03 -3.15 -12.32
CA THR A 54 10.55 -1.80 -12.56
C THR A 54 9.41 -0.77 -12.53
N ALA A 55 9.76 0.50 -12.30
CA ALA A 55 8.79 1.59 -12.30
C ALA A 55 8.04 1.70 -13.65
N ALA A 56 8.73 1.44 -14.76
CA ALA A 56 8.12 1.38 -16.10
C ALA A 56 7.02 0.31 -16.20
N VAL A 57 7.31 -0.92 -15.75
CA VAL A 57 6.35 -2.03 -15.80
C VAL A 57 5.14 -1.76 -14.91
N TRP A 58 5.35 -1.17 -13.72
CA TRP A 58 4.23 -0.77 -12.86
C TRP A 58 3.31 0.26 -13.52
N LYS A 59 3.88 1.19 -14.31
CA LYS A 59 3.11 2.18 -15.05
C LYS A 59 2.25 1.52 -16.13
N GLU A 60 2.81 0.59 -16.89
CA GLU A 60 2.06 -0.18 -17.90
C GLU A 60 0.91 -0.97 -17.28
N LEU A 61 1.16 -1.69 -16.18
CA LEU A 61 0.12 -2.43 -15.44
C LEU A 61 -1.03 -1.52 -14.98
N SER A 62 -0.70 -0.30 -14.53
CA SER A 62 -1.72 0.65 -14.09
C SER A 62 -2.63 1.09 -15.25
N THR A 63 -2.05 1.37 -16.42
CA THR A 63 -2.80 1.77 -17.62
C THR A 63 -3.67 0.64 -18.16
N ALA A 64 -3.18 -0.60 -18.12
CA ALA A 64 -3.96 -1.77 -18.56
C ALA A 64 -5.24 -1.95 -17.72
N THR A 65 -5.17 -1.68 -16.42
CA THR A 65 -6.31 -1.84 -15.50
C THR A 65 -7.41 -0.82 -15.76
N THR A 66 -7.06 0.43 -16.06
CA THR A 66 -8.04 1.53 -16.25
C THR A 66 -8.92 1.31 -17.49
N ASN A 67 -8.32 0.82 -18.58
CA ASN A 67 -9.03 0.58 -19.84
C ASN A 67 -10.11 -0.52 -19.70
N VAL A 68 -9.85 -1.55 -18.90
CA VAL A 68 -10.82 -2.65 -18.70
C VAL A 68 -12.04 -2.17 -17.93
N SER A 69 -11.87 -1.31 -16.93
CA SER A 69 -13.00 -0.73 -16.18
C SER A 69 -13.87 0.18 -17.06
N GLU A 70 -13.27 0.98 -17.94
CA GLU A 70 -14.03 1.82 -18.86
C GLU A 70 -14.85 0.99 -19.86
N GLN A 71 -14.25 -0.05 -20.45
CA GLN A 71 -14.97 -0.98 -21.34
C GLN A 71 -16.10 -1.71 -20.62
N ALA A 72 -15.92 -2.07 -19.34
CA ALA A 72 -16.98 -2.72 -18.56
C ALA A 72 -18.16 -1.75 -18.31
N ILE A 73 -17.87 -0.49 -17.97
CA ILE A 73 -18.92 0.54 -17.76
C ILE A 73 -19.65 0.85 -19.06
N ASP A 74 -18.92 0.95 -20.17
CA ASP A 74 -19.50 1.23 -21.49
C ASP A 74 -20.45 0.10 -21.94
N LYS A 75 -20.04 -1.16 -21.77
CA LYS A 75 -20.91 -2.31 -22.04
C LYS A 75 -22.16 -2.33 -21.16
N LEU A 76 -22.03 -1.98 -19.88
CA LEU A 76 -23.17 -1.87 -18.97
C LEU A 76 -24.13 -0.75 -19.39
N LYS A 77 -23.61 0.40 -19.83
CA LYS A 77 -24.42 1.50 -20.37
C LYS A 77 -25.16 1.09 -21.64
N THR A 78 -24.46 0.53 -22.62
CA THR A 78 -25.06 0.05 -23.89
C THR A 78 -26.14 -1.00 -23.62
N THR A 79 -25.88 -1.98 -22.75
CA THR A 79 -26.85 -3.03 -22.41
C THR A 79 -28.10 -2.46 -21.73
N ARG A 80 -27.94 -1.45 -20.86
CA ARG A 80 -29.08 -0.77 -20.21
C ARG A 80 -29.91 0.04 -21.21
N VAL A 81 -29.28 0.73 -22.16
CA VAL A 81 -30.00 1.48 -23.21
C VAL A 81 -30.82 0.54 -24.08
N LEU A 82 -30.24 -0.59 -24.51
CA LEU A 82 -30.96 -1.56 -25.34
C LEU A 82 -32.18 -2.14 -24.61
N LYS A 83 -32.05 -2.47 -23.33
CA LYS A 83 -33.12 -3.08 -22.53
C LYS A 83 -34.16 -2.08 -22.00
N GLY A 84 -33.83 -0.79 -22.00
CA GLY A 84 -34.71 0.30 -21.55
C GLY A 84 -35.60 0.86 -22.66
N ASN A 85 -35.39 0.45 -23.92
CA ASN A 85 -36.14 0.90 -25.09
C ASN A 85 -37.21 -0.11 -25.55
N ASP A 86 -37.47 -1.16 -24.76
CA ASP A 86 -38.49 -2.19 -25.00
C ASP A 86 -39.84 -1.91 -24.29
N PHE A 87 -40.19 -0.63 -24.05
CA PHE A 87 -41.51 -0.21 -23.57
C PHE A 87 -42.30 0.51 -24.65
#